data_AF-A0A5D0XUQ3-F1
#
_entry.id   AF-A0A5D0XUQ3-F1
#
_cell.length_a   1.000
_cell.length_b   1.000
_cell.length_c   1.000
_cell.angle_alpha   90.00
_cell.angle_beta   90.00
_cell.angle_gamma   90.00
#
_symmetry.space_group_name_H-M   'P 1'
#
loop_
_entity.id
_entity.type
_entity.pdbx_description
1 polymer ?
#
loop_
_entity_poly.entity_id
_entity_poly.type
_entity_poly.pdbx_seq_one_letter_code
_entity_poly.pdbx_strand_id
1 'polypeptide(L)'
;MTLSFTGWQKRTLLVLAGFAVLALFALAFTAGRVSAAPSYPGSSSADAGFARDMQAHHHQAVEMSMIVRDEVDDETVKAVAYDIVTTQQQQAGQMYAWLEEWGLAQSSSQPRMEWMAEASGDHAGMEMGSGGESMLLPNGLMPGMATDEQLDDLRSATGDDAARQFLELMIVHHEAGVDMAAAGAELAATDQVRELARKIEAGQQAEITLMQGMLDDL
;
A
#
# COMPACT_ATOMS: atom_id res chain seq x y z
N MET A 1 -16.81 -59.72 -35.60
CA MET A 1 -15.36 -60.00 -35.63
C MET A 1 -14.87 -59.92 -34.19
N THR A 2 -14.64 -61.05 -33.53
CA THR A 2 -14.15 -61.06 -32.14
C THR A 2 -12.63 -60.94 -32.18
N LEU A 3 -12.09 -59.85 -31.65
CA LEU A 3 -10.65 -59.68 -31.52
C LEU A 3 -10.14 -60.63 -30.43
N SER A 4 -9.45 -61.70 -30.82
CA SER A 4 -8.81 -62.63 -29.86
C SER A 4 -7.35 -62.21 -29.62
N PHE A 5 -7.07 -61.68 -28.43
CA PHE A 5 -5.71 -61.34 -28.00
C PHE A 5 -5.02 -62.51 -27.31
N THR A 6 -3.73 -62.73 -27.62
CA THR A 6 -2.85 -63.67 -26.91
C THR A 6 -2.51 -63.18 -25.50
N GLY A 7 -2.06 -64.09 -24.61
CA GLY A 7 -1.79 -63.77 -23.19
C GLY A 7 -0.77 -62.65 -22.97
N TRP A 8 0.26 -62.56 -23.83
CA TRP A 8 1.25 -61.48 -23.77
C TRP A 8 0.66 -60.12 -24.21
N GLN A 9 -0.18 -60.10 -25.25
CA GLN A 9 -0.89 -58.88 -25.67
C GLN A 9 -1.80 -58.32 -24.57
N LYS A 10 -2.50 -59.17 -23.82
CA LYS A 10 -3.32 -58.75 -22.68
C LYS A 10 -2.49 -58.12 -21.56
N ARG A 11 -1.32 -58.69 -21.25
CA ARG A 11 -0.39 -58.13 -20.24
C ARG A 11 0.17 -56.78 -20.67
N THR A 12 0.61 -56.65 -21.92
CA THR A 12 1.10 -55.38 -22.46
C THR A 12 0.02 -54.30 -22.45
N LEU A 13 -1.22 -54.63 -22.83
CA LEU A 13 -2.35 -53.70 -22.76
C LEU A 13 -2.68 -53.25 -21.34
N LEU A 14 -2.61 -54.14 -20.34
CA LEU A 14 -2.81 -53.76 -18.94
C LEU A 14 -1.72 -52.83 -18.42
N VAL A 15 -0.46 -53.08 -18.78
CA VAL A 15 0.67 -52.20 -18.43
C VAL A 15 0.51 -50.83 -19.09
N LEU A 16 0.18 -50.78 -20.39
CA LEU A 16 -0.06 -49.53 -21.10
C LEU A 16 -1.28 -48.75 -20.54
N ALA A 17 -2.36 -49.45 -20.20
CA ALA A 17 -3.52 -48.84 -19.54
C ALA A 17 -3.15 -48.29 -18.16
N GLY A 18 -2.34 -49.01 -17.38
CA GLY A 18 -1.81 -48.54 -16.10
C GLY A 18 -0.96 -47.28 -16.24
N PHE A 19 -0.06 -47.23 -17.22
CA PHE A 19 0.71 -46.02 -17.55
C PHE A 19 -0.17 -44.86 -17.99
N ALA A 20 -1.19 -45.11 -18.81
CA ALA A 20 -2.13 -44.07 -19.24
C ALA A 20 -2.92 -43.48 -18.06
N VAL A 21 -3.39 -44.32 -17.13
CA VAL A 21 -4.08 -43.87 -15.91
C VAL A 21 -3.15 -43.06 -15.01
N LEU A 22 -1.91 -43.52 -14.80
CA LEU A 22 -0.91 -42.78 -14.01
C LEU A 22 -0.56 -41.44 -14.65
N ALA A 23 -0.41 -41.38 -15.97
CA ALA A 23 -0.16 -40.15 -16.70
C ALA A 23 -1.33 -39.17 -16.59
N LEU A 24 -2.57 -39.66 -16.71
CA LEU A 24 -3.78 -38.84 -16.53
C LEU A 24 -3.91 -38.31 -15.10
N PHE A 25 -3.62 -39.14 -14.09
CA PHE A 25 -3.62 -38.71 -12.69
C PHE A 25 -2.54 -37.66 -12.42
N ALA A 26 -1.32 -37.88 -12.91
CA ALA A 26 -0.24 -36.91 -12.80
C ALA A 26 -0.60 -35.57 -13.45
N LEU A 27 -1.22 -35.60 -14.65
CA LEU A 27 -1.69 -34.42 -15.36
C LEU A 27 -2.83 -33.71 -14.61
N ALA A 28 -3.80 -34.44 -14.08
CA ALA A 28 -4.89 -33.87 -13.30
C ALA A 28 -4.38 -33.26 -11.98
N PHE A 29 -3.41 -33.91 -11.33
CA PHE A 29 -2.78 -33.41 -10.12
C PHE A 29 -1.97 -32.13 -10.37
N THR A 30 -1.15 -32.09 -11.44
CA THR A 30 -0.42 -30.86 -11.80
C THR A 30 -1.36 -29.76 -12.25
N ALA A 31 -2.38 -30.05 -13.06
CA ALA A 31 -3.39 -29.07 -13.45
C ALA A 31 -4.12 -28.50 -12.23
N GLY A 32 -4.57 -29.36 -11.31
CA GLY A 32 -5.21 -28.93 -10.07
C GLY A 32 -4.29 -28.07 -9.18
N ARG A 33 -3.00 -28.38 -9.12
CA ARG A 33 -2.01 -27.58 -8.37
C ARG A 33 -1.76 -26.21 -8.99
N VAL A 34 -1.74 -26.11 -10.31
CA VAL A 34 -1.58 -24.83 -11.03
C VAL A 34 -2.84 -23.98 -10.91
N SER A 35 -4.03 -24.58 -11.05
CA SER A 35 -5.30 -23.87 -10.90
C SER A 35 -5.61 -23.43 -9.47
N ALA A 36 -4.98 -24.04 -8.47
CA ALA A 36 -5.14 -23.68 -7.05
C ALA A 36 -4.05 -22.72 -6.53
N ALA A 37 -3.10 -22.28 -7.38
CA ALA A 37 -2.11 -21.30 -6.97
C ALA A 37 -2.79 -19.93 -6.74
N PRO A 38 -2.46 -19.21 -5.66
CA PRO A 38 -2.99 -17.87 -5.45
C PRO A 38 -2.57 -16.95 -6.60
N SER A 39 -3.53 -16.21 -7.16
CA SER A 39 -3.26 -15.15 -8.13
C SER A 39 -2.89 -13.88 -7.36
N TYR A 40 -1.66 -13.41 -7.54
CA TYR A 40 -1.21 -12.15 -6.95
C TYR A 40 -1.45 -10.96 -7.87
N PRO A 41 -1.58 -9.75 -7.32
CA PRO A 41 -1.72 -8.53 -8.13
C PRO A 41 -0.51 -8.31 -9.04
N GLY A 42 -0.76 -7.71 -10.21
CA GLY A 42 0.30 -7.32 -11.14
C GLY A 42 1.03 -6.05 -10.69
N SER A 43 2.23 -5.80 -11.24
CA SER A 43 3.04 -4.63 -10.84
C SER A 43 2.39 -3.26 -11.08
N SER A 44 1.40 -3.17 -11.97
CA SER A 44 0.67 -1.93 -12.27
C SER A 44 -0.72 -1.90 -11.62
N SER A 45 -1.04 -2.82 -10.71
CA SER A 45 -2.33 -2.81 -10.02
C SER A 45 -2.42 -1.68 -8.99
N ALA A 46 -3.65 -1.31 -8.62
CA ALA A 46 -3.90 -0.43 -7.49
C ALA A 46 -3.29 -0.96 -6.19
N ASP A 47 -3.34 -2.28 -5.95
CA ASP A 47 -2.70 -2.91 -4.78
C ASP A 47 -1.20 -2.61 -4.71
N ALA A 48 -0.49 -2.77 -5.82
CA ALA A 48 0.95 -2.53 -5.88
C ALA A 48 1.30 -1.05 -5.88
N GLY A 49 0.49 -0.21 -6.53
CA GLY A 49 0.65 1.24 -6.54
C GLY A 49 0.45 1.84 -5.15
N PHE A 50 -0.69 1.54 -4.52
CA PHE A 50 -1.00 1.96 -3.14
C PHE A 50 0.10 1.53 -2.17
N ALA A 51 0.51 0.26 -2.22
CA ALA A 51 1.55 -0.24 -1.31
C ALA A 51 2.87 0.52 -1.46
N ARG A 52 3.30 0.85 -2.68
CA ARG A 52 4.56 1.58 -2.89
C ARG A 52 4.47 3.04 -2.48
N ASP A 53 3.41 3.71 -2.92
CA ASP A 53 3.26 5.14 -2.72
C ASP A 53 2.96 5.46 -1.25
N MET A 54 2.06 4.71 -0.62
CA MET A 54 1.76 4.88 0.81
C MET A 54 2.92 4.48 1.71
N GLN A 55 3.79 3.53 1.33
CA GLN A 55 5.04 3.30 2.08
C GLN A 55 5.93 4.53 2.07
N ALA A 56 6.15 5.13 0.90
CA ALA A 56 6.98 6.32 0.78
C ALA A 56 6.39 7.51 1.54
N HIS A 57 5.06 7.65 1.49
CA HIS A 57 4.31 8.66 2.26
C HIS A 57 4.49 8.45 3.78
N HIS A 58 4.26 7.23 4.26
CA HIS A 58 4.43 6.87 5.67
C HIS A 58 5.86 7.05 6.19
N HIS A 59 6.87 6.80 5.36
CA HIS A 59 8.26 7.02 5.76
C HIS A 59 8.55 8.49 6.06
N GLN A 60 7.91 9.45 5.39
CA GLN A 60 8.09 10.86 5.69
C GLN A 60 7.35 11.28 6.97
N ALA A 61 6.15 10.75 7.24
CA ALA A 61 5.50 10.97 8.53
C ALA A 61 6.38 10.49 9.69
N VAL A 62 6.96 9.29 9.56
CA VAL A 62 7.89 8.74 10.56
C VAL A 62 9.11 9.65 10.74
N GLU A 63 9.66 10.19 9.65
CA GLU A 63 10.77 11.16 9.71
C GLU A 63 10.38 12.43 10.48
N MET A 64 9.28 13.09 10.10
CA MET A 64 8.79 14.31 10.77
C MET A 64 8.53 14.07 12.26
N SER A 65 7.94 12.92 12.61
CA SER A 65 7.68 12.56 14.00
C SER A 65 8.94 12.26 14.81
N MET A 66 9.98 11.69 14.18
CA MET A 66 11.28 11.51 14.85
C MET A 66 11.96 12.86 15.10
N ILE A 67 11.88 13.79 14.13
CA ILE A 67 12.45 15.15 14.27
C ILE A 67 11.78 15.87 15.44
N VAL A 68 10.44 16.03 15.43
CA VAL A 68 9.75 16.82 16.47
C VAL A 68 9.97 16.26 17.87
N ARG A 69 10.03 14.92 18.02
CA ARG A 69 10.18 14.27 19.32
C ARG A 69 11.50 14.66 20.01
N ASP A 70 12.53 14.93 19.23
CA ASP A 70 13.85 15.29 19.75
C ASP A 70 13.97 16.81 20.01
N GLU A 71 13.07 17.64 19.44
CA GLU A 71 13.11 19.11 19.50
C GLU A 71 12.08 19.78 20.45
N VAL A 72 11.12 19.01 20.98
CA VAL A 72 10.07 19.52 21.89
C VAL A 72 10.19 18.96 23.30
N ASP A 73 9.74 19.72 24.30
CA ASP A 73 9.59 19.23 25.69
C ASP A 73 8.14 18.82 26.04
N ASP A 74 7.15 19.20 25.22
CA ASP A 74 5.74 18.83 25.43
C ASP A 74 5.53 17.32 25.28
N GLU A 75 5.21 16.67 26.39
CA GLU A 75 4.96 15.23 26.46
C GLU A 75 3.74 14.79 25.64
N THR A 76 2.77 15.67 25.42
CA THR A 76 1.60 15.40 24.57
C THR A 76 2.02 15.30 23.10
N VAL A 77 2.83 16.25 22.62
CA VAL A 77 3.37 16.23 21.25
C VAL A 77 4.27 15.01 21.06
N LYS A 78 5.13 14.68 22.04
CA LYS A 78 5.97 13.47 21.99
C LYS A 78 5.14 12.19 21.93
N ALA A 79 4.04 12.12 22.69
CA ALA A 79 3.16 10.95 22.69
C ALA A 79 2.51 10.75 21.32
N VAL A 80 1.95 11.81 20.73
CA VAL A 80 1.36 11.75 19.38
C VAL A 80 2.40 11.40 18.32
N ALA A 81 3.59 12.01 18.37
CA ALA A 81 4.68 11.67 17.47
C ALA A 81 5.08 10.18 17.59
N TYR A 82 5.16 9.64 18.81
CA TYR A 82 5.45 8.23 19.03
C TYR A 82 4.35 7.29 18.47
N ASP A 83 3.09 7.65 18.66
CA ASP A 83 1.95 6.85 18.15
C ASP A 83 1.94 6.83 16.62
N ILE A 84 2.22 7.97 15.97
CA ILE A 84 2.38 8.05 14.50
C ILE A 84 3.56 7.19 14.04
N VAL A 85 4.74 7.31 14.67
CA VAL A 85 5.93 6.52 14.35
C VAL A 85 5.65 5.03 14.39
N THR A 86 5.00 4.56 15.46
CA THR A 86 4.74 3.13 15.65
C THR A 86 3.69 2.60 14.69
N THR A 87 2.60 3.35 14.49
CA THR A 87 1.50 2.95 13.60
C THR A 87 1.93 2.97 12.15
N GLN A 88 2.52 4.06 11.69
CA GLN A 88 2.89 4.20 10.27
C GLN A 88 4.06 3.29 9.88
N GLN A 89 5.02 3.01 10.76
CA GLN A 89 6.04 1.97 10.48
C GLN A 89 5.43 0.57 10.37
N GLN A 90 4.47 0.23 11.22
CA GLN A 90 3.80 -1.07 11.20
C GLN A 90 2.98 -1.26 9.91
N GLN A 91 2.34 -0.20 9.43
CA GLN A 91 1.59 -0.20 8.17
C GLN A 91 2.53 -0.25 6.95
N ALA A 92 3.62 0.53 6.95
CA ALA A 92 4.65 0.45 5.92
C ALA A 92 5.25 -0.96 5.81
N GLY A 93 5.53 -1.61 6.95
CA GLY A 93 6.02 -2.98 6.97
C GLY A 93 5.04 -4.02 6.42
N GLN A 94 3.73 -3.82 6.60
CA GLN A 94 2.71 -4.68 5.99
C GLN A 94 2.71 -4.55 4.46
N MET A 95 2.74 -3.32 3.96
CA MET A 95 2.79 -3.05 2.52
C MET A 95 4.08 -3.55 1.88
N TYR A 96 5.22 -3.41 2.57
CA TYR A 96 6.49 -4.02 2.16
C TYR A 96 6.36 -5.54 2.01
N ALA A 97 5.81 -6.20 3.04
CA ALA A 97 5.66 -7.65 3.08
C ALA A 97 4.75 -8.17 1.98
N TRP A 98 3.68 -7.44 1.64
CA TRP A 98 2.80 -7.80 0.53
C TRP A 98 3.52 -7.75 -0.82
N LEU A 99 4.26 -6.68 -1.10
CA LEU A 99 5.03 -6.59 -2.34
C LEU A 99 6.05 -7.73 -2.45
N GLU A 100 6.72 -8.10 -1.35
CA GLU A 100 7.62 -9.25 -1.30
C GLU A 100 6.88 -10.58 -1.56
N GLU A 101 5.72 -10.78 -0.90
CA GLU A 101 4.89 -11.99 -1.08
C GLU A 101 4.41 -12.12 -2.53
N TRP A 102 4.03 -11.01 -3.16
CA TRP A 102 3.56 -10.97 -4.55
C TRP A 102 4.71 -11.07 -5.56
N GLY A 103 5.97 -11.08 -5.11
CA GLY A 103 7.15 -11.11 -5.97
C GLY A 103 7.33 -9.82 -6.78
N LEU A 104 6.87 -8.69 -6.24
CA LEU A 104 6.94 -7.37 -6.86
C LEU A 104 8.06 -6.53 -6.26
N ALA A 105 8.68 -5.67 -7.07
CA ALA A 105 9.67 -4.72 -6.59
C ALA A 105 9.05 -3.67 -5.66
N GLN A 106 9.80 -3.26 -4.63
CA GLN A 106 9.42 -2.22 -3.66
C GLN A 106 9.35 -0.81 -4.28
N SER A 107 9.98 -0.62 -5.44
CA SER A 107 9.91 0.60 -6.24
C SER A 107 9.41 0.31 -7.65
N SER A 108 8.81 1.29 -8.30
CA SER A 108 8.37 1.21 -9.70
C SER A 108 9.07 2.25 -10.55
N SER A 109 9.22 1.97 -11.85
CA SER A 109 9.59 2.98 -12.85
C SER A 109 8.38 3.79 -13.34
N GLN A 110 7.17 3.36 -12.99
CA GLN A 110 5.95 4.10 -13.26
C GLN A 110 5.90 5.38 -12.41
N PRO A 111 5.25 6.45 -12.91
CA PRO A 111 4.98 7.63 -12.11
C PRO A 111 4.25 7.26 -10.82
N ARG A 112 4.64 7.89 -9.71
CA ARG A 112 3.89 7.83 -8.46
C ARG A 112 2.46 8.30 -8.71
N MET A 113 1.51 7.73 -7.98
CA MET A 113 0.09 8.03 -8.04
C MET A 113 -0.61 7.65 -9.36
N GLU A 114 0.09 7.04 -10.33
CA GLU A 114 -0.54 6.60 -11.60
C GLU A 114 -1.70 5.61 -11.36
N TRP A 115 -1.59 4.78 -10.32
CA TRP A 115 -2.60 3.80 -9.94
C TRP A 115 -3.95 4.42 -9.52
N MET A 116 -3.98 5.72 -9.18
CA MET A 116 -5.20 6.45 -8.84
C MET A 116 -5.87 7.11 -10.06
N ALA A 117 -5.22 7.15 -11.22
CA ALA A 117 -5.74 7.85 -12.40
C ALA A 117 -7.07 7.25 -12.94
N GLU A 118 -7.39 6.00 -12.60
CA GLU A 118 -8.67 5.37 -12.96
C GLU A 118 -9.82 5.77 -12.00
N ALA A 119 -9.55 6.26 -10.78
CA ALA A 119 -10.57 6.71 -9.82
C ALA A 119 -11.10 8.13 -10.06
N SER A 120 -10.37 8.99 -10.77
CA SER A 120 -10.71 10.41 -10.93
C SER A 120 -11.92 10.69 -11.84
N GLY A 121 -12.77 9.69 -12.08
CA GLY A 121 -13.96 9.80 -12.91
C GLY A 121 -15.20 10.39 -12.21
N ASP A 122 -15.35 10.27 -10.89
CA ASP A 122 -16.67 10.50 -10.25
C ASP A 122 -16.70 11.13 -8.84
N HIS A 123 -15.58 11.52 -8.21
CA HIS A 123 -15.60 12.11 -6.86
C HIS A 123 -15.50 13.64 -6.84
N ALA A 124 -16.64 14.28 -6.57
CA ALA A 124 -16.77 15.71 -6.32
C ALA A 124 -16.38 16.04 -4.86
N GLY A 125 -15.23 16.69 -4.67
CA GLY A 125 -14.82 17.18 -3.34
C GLY A 125 -13.57 18.06 -3.34
N MET A 126 -12.61 17.77 -4.22
CA MET A 126 -11.45 18.62 -4.45
C MET A 126 -11.42 19.03 -5.91
N GLU A 127 -11.21 20.32 -6.20
CA GLU A 127 -10.99 20.83 -7.55
C GLU A 127 -9.63 20.32 -8.05
N MET A 128 -9.58 19.05 -8.44
CA MET A 128 -8.49 18.51 -9.23
C MET A 128 -8.68 19.06 -10.63
N GLY A 129 -7.69 19.84 -11.09
CA GLY A 129 -7.74 20.51 -12.38
C GLY A 129 -8.27 19.61 -13.49
N SER A 130 -9.26 20.09 -14.22
CA SER A 130 -9.83 19.46 -15.41
C SER A 130 -8.76 19.31 -16.51
N GLY A 131 -7.98 18.26 -16.43
CA GLY A 131 -6.99 17.85 -17.42
C GLY A 131 -6.27 16.64 -16.86
N GLY A 132 -5.94 15.65 -17.69
CA GLY A 132 -5.15 14.48 -17.27
C GLY A 132 -3.72 14.82 -16.88
N GLU A 133 -3.52 15.82 -16.02
CA GLU A 133 -2.27 16.26 -15.44
C GLU A 133 -1.92 15.36 -14.26
N SER A 134 -0.62 15.25 -13.99
CA SER A 134 -0.06 14.41 -12.94
C SER A 134 -0.71 14.71 -11.59
N MET A 135 -1.07 13.68 -10.83
CA MET A 135 -1.50 13.79 -9.43
C MET A 135 -0.35 14.22 -8.49
N LEU A 136 0.84 14.44 -9.03
CA LEU A 136 1.98 15.00 -8.31
C LEU A 136 1.91 16.53 -8.30
N LEU A 137 2.39 17.10 -7.21
CA LEU A 137 2.57 18.55 -7.11
C LEU A 137 3.64 19.02 -8.13
N PRO A 138 3.69 20.31 -8.49
CA PRO A 138 4.70 20.85 -9.43
C PRO A 138 6.15 20.58 -9.05
N ASN A 139 6.43 20.29 -7.77
CA ASN A 139 7.72 19.91 -7.23
C ASN A 139 8.03 18.40 -7.35
N GLY A 140 7.13 17.60 -7.94
CA GLY A 140 7.27 16.16 -8.14
C GLY A 140 6.94 15.30 -6.91
N LEU A 141 6.45 15.90 -5.83
CA LEU A 141 6.04 15.18 -4.62
C LEU A 141 4.60 14.68 -4.73
N MET A 142 4.29 13.63 -3.96
CA MET A 142 2.91 13.23 -3.72
C MET A 142 2.21 14.33 -2.90
N PRO A 143 0.87 14.48 -3.03
CA PRO A 143 0.12 15.41 -2.20
C PRO A 143 0.40 15.23 -0.71
N GLY A 144 0.42 16.33 0.03
CA GLY A 144 0.65 16.36 1.48
C GLY A 144 2.10 16.14 1.94
N MET A 145 3.00 15.68 1.08
CA MET A 145 4.41 15.51 1.45
C MET A 145 5.06 16.87 1.74
N ALA A 146 5.79 16.96 2.85
CA ALA A 146 6.66 18.08 3.18
C ALA A 146 7.82 18.16 2.16
N THR A 147 8.20 19.38 1.80
CA THR A 147 9.40 19.64 0.99
C THR A 147 10.67 19.48 1.84
N ASP A 148 11.83 19.35 1.17
CA ASP A 148 13.12 19.33 1.86
C ASP A 148 13.34 20.61 2.69
N GLU A 149 12.91 21.77 2.19
CA GLU A 149 12.97 23.05 2.91
C GLU A 149 12.09 23.03 4.18
N GLN A 150 10.87 22.51 4.09
CA GLN A 150 9.98 22.36 5.26
C GLN A 150 10.55 21.38 6.30
N LEU A 151 11.21 20.29 5.86
CA LEU A 151 11.89 19.37 6.76
C LEU A 151 13.11 20.01 7.42
N ASP A 152 13.86 20.84 6.71
CA ASP A 152 14.99 21.59 7.26
C ASP A 152 14.56 22.66 8.25
N ASP A 153 13.44 23.35 7.98
CA ASP A 153 12.82 24.30 8.90
C ASP A 153 12.35 23.59 10.17
N LEU A 154 11.68 22.43 10.03
CA LEU A 154 11.24 21.63 11.19
C LEU A 154 12.43 21.15 12.05
N ARG A 155 13.54 20.72 11.42
CA ARG A 155 14.77 20.34 12.13
C ARG A 155 15.45 21.50 12.85
N SER A 156 15.19 22.72 12.42
CA SER A 156 15.80 23.94 12.98
C SER A 156 14.93 24.59 14.05
N ALA A 157 13.65 24.23 14.11
CA ALA A 157 12.71 24.72 15.10
C ALA A 157 12.89 24.01 16.45
N THR A 158 12.48 24.67 17.53
CA THR A 158 12.54 24.11 18.90
C THR A 158 11.31 24.48 19.71
N GLY A 159 10.94 23.66 20.69
CA GLY A 159 9.82 23.96 21.60
C GLY A 159 8.49 24.17 20.87
N ASP A 160 7.73 25.18 21.26
CA ASP A 160 6.39 25.45 20.70
C ASP A 160 6.41 25.73 19.20
N ASP A 161 7.50 26.31 18.66
CA ASP A 161 7.65 26.55 17.23
C ASP A 161 7.80 25.22 16.46
N ALA A 162 8.56 24.26 17.00
CA ALA A 162 8.68 22.92 16.43
C ALA A 162 7.36 22.14 16.53
N ALA A 163 6.67 22.24 17.66
CA ALA A 163 5.36 21.63 17.85
C ALA A 163 4.35 22.16 16.83
N ARG A 164 4.26 23.49 16.66
CA ARG A 164 3.36 24.13 15.68
C ARG A 164 3.65 23.67 14.26
N GLN A 165 4.91 23.74 13.83
CA GLN A 165 5.30 23.32 12.47
C GLN A 165 5.02 21.84 12.22
N PHE A 166 5.32 20.97 13.19
CA PHE A 166 5.01 19.55 13.08
C PHE A 166 3.51 19.29 12.91
N LEU A 167 2.67 19.90 13.74
CA LEU A 167 1.22 19.73 13.67
C LEU A 167 0.66 20.23 12.33
N GLU A 168 1.08 21.42 11.88
CA GLU A 168 0.65 21.97 10.59
C GLU A 168 1.06 21.09 9.41
N LEU A 169 2.31 20.62 9.37
CA LEU A 169 2.80 19.71 8.32
C LEU A 169 2.08 18.36 8.37
N MET A 170 1.94 17.77 9.55
CA MET A 170 1.34 16.45 9.71
C MET A 170 -0.17 16.45 9.41
N ILE A 171 -0.89 17.55 9.70
CA ILE A 171 -2.30 17.68 9.29
C ILE A 171 -2.42 17.61 7.77
N VAL A 172 -1.66 18.42 7.04
CA VAL A 172 -1.70 18.44 5.56
C VAL A 172 -1.22 17.11 4.97
N HIS A 173 -0.22 16.48 5.60
CA HIS A 173 0.24 15.15 5.24
C HIS A 173 -0.89 14.11 5.39
N HIS A 174 -1.56 14.09 6.53
CA HIS A 174 -2.65 13.15 6.80
C HIS A 174 -3.88 13.38 5.93
N GLU A 175 -4.22 14.62 5.59
CA GLU A 175 -5.33 14.92 4.67
C GLU A 175 -5.11 14.24 3.32
N ALA A 176 -3.91 14.37 2.75
CA ALA A 176 -3.55 13.65 1.52
C ALA A 176 -3.50 12.13 1.72
N GLY A 177 -3.02 11.68 2.88
CA GLY A 177 -3.00 10.26 3.24
C GLY A 177 -4.41 9.65 3.31
N VAL A 178 -5.41 10.41 3.79
CA VAL A 178 -6.83 10.02 3.80
C VAL A 178 -7.35 9.85 2.37
N ASP A 179 -7.06 10.79 1.47
CA ASP A 179 -7.48 10.69 0.06
C ASP A 179 -6.86 9.46 -0.64
N MET A 180 -5.57 9.22 -0.41
CA MET A 180 -4.88 8.03 -0.92
C MET A 180 -5.46 6.74 -0.35
N ALA A 181 -5.80 6.73 0.94
CA ALA A 181 -6.39 5.57 1.62
C ALA A 181 -7.82 5.29 1.13
N ALA A 182 -8.64 6.31 0.90
CA ALA A 182 -9.96 6.17 0.32
C ALA A 182 -9.89 5.56 -1.08
N ALA A 183 -8.99 6.05 -1.94
CA ALA A 183 -8.76 5.48 -3.27
C ALA A 183 -8.24 4.03 -3.19
N GLY A 184 -7.36 3.71 -2.24
CA GLY A 184 -6.91 2.34 -2.00
C GLY A 184 -8.05 1.40 -1.58
N ALA A 185 -9.00 1.87 -0.76
CA ALA A 185 -10.17 1.11 -0.33
C ALA A 185 -11.14 0.81 -1.49
N GLU A 186 -11.21 1.73 -2.46
CA GLU A 186 -12.07 1.64 -3.64
C GLU A 186 -11.45 0.78 -4.75
N LEU A 187 -10.19 1.05 -5.13
CA LEU A 187 -9.56 0.52 -6.33
C LEU A 187 -8.83 -0.81 -6.15
N ALA A 188 -8.34 -1.11 -4.94
CA ALA A 188 -7.53 -2.32 -4.74
C ALA A 188 -8.34 -3.60 -4.99
N ALA A 189 -7.71 -4.60 -5.61
CA ALA A 189 -8.35 -5.86 -5.93
C ALA A 189 -8.39 -6.83 -4.74
N THR A 190 -7.45 -6.72 -3.81
CA THR A 190 -7.31 -7.62 -2.67
C THR A 190 -8.00 -7.06 -1.42
N ASP A 191 -8.77 -7.90 -0.73
CA ASP A 191 -9.48 -7.50 0.48
C ASP A 191 -8.54 -7.04 1.59
N GLN A 192 -7.31 -7.60 1.66
CA GLN A 192 -6.31 -7.20 2.65
C GLN A 192 -5.89 -5.73 2.46
N VAL A 193 -5.63 -5.30 1.22
CA VAL A 193 -5.26 -3.90 0.93
C VAL A 193 -6.43 -2.98 1.24
N ARG A 194 -7.64 -3.31 0.77
CA ARG A 194 -8.83 -2.48 1.00
C ARG A 194 -9.12 -2.29 2.49
N GLU A 195 -8.93 -3.34 3.28
CA GLU A 195 -9.15 -3.29 4.72
C GLU A 195 -8.10 -2.45 5.45
N LEU A 196 -6.83 -2.55 5.06
CA LEU A 196 -5.81 -1.67 5.62
C LEU A 196 -6.06 -0.22 5.23
N ALA A 197 -6.43 0.06 3.97
CA ALA A 197 -6.69 1.41 3.50
C ALA A 197 -7.83 2.07 4.30
N ARG A 198 -8.95 1.38 4.54
CA ARG A 198 -10.02 1.89 5.41
C ARG A 198 -9.56 2.18 6.85
N LYS A 199 -8.65 1.37 7.39
CA LYS A 199 -8.08 1.62 8.74
C LYS A 199 -7.17 2.83 8.76
N ILE A 200 -6.37 3.01 7.71
CA ILE A 200 -5.51 4.19 7.53
C ILE A 200 -6.38 5.45 7.43
N GLU A 201 -7.42 5.43 6.59
CA GLU A 201 -8.37 6.52 6.42
C GLU A 201 -8.99 6.94 7.76
N ALA A 202 -9.59 5.98 8.48
CA ALA A 202 -10.22 6.24 9.76
C ALA A 202 -9.23 6.71 10.85
N GLY A 203 -8.04 6.11 10.89
CA GLY A 203 -6.99 6.48 11.83
C GLY A 203 -6.48 7.90 11.61
N GLN A 204 -6.12 8.23 10.37
CA GLN A 204 -5.62 9.55 10.02
C GLN A 204 -6.67 10.64 10.22
N GLN A 205 -7.96 10.38 9.94
CA GLN A 205 -9.02 11.34 10.23
C GLN A 205 -9.16 11.67 11.72
N ALA A 206 -8.97 10.67 12.59
CA ALA A 206 -8.95 10.87 14.05
C ALA A 206 -7.71 11.65 14.49
N GLU A 207 -6.54 11.32 13.93
CA GLU A 207 -5.28 12.03 14.21
C GLU A 207 -5.32 13.50 13.74
N ILE A 208 -5.92 13.80 12.59
CA ILE A 208 -6.16 15.18 12.13
C ILE A 208 -6.96 15.96 13.17
N THR A 209 -8.07 15.38 13.65
CA THR A 209 -8.94 16.03 14.65
C THR A 209 -8.17 16.31 15.94
N LEU A 210 -7.34 15.36 16.38
CA LEU A 210 -6.49 15.51 17.55
C LEU A 210 -5.47 16.64 17.36
N MET A 211 -4.73 16.63 16.25
CA MET A 211 -3.69 17.61 15.97
C MET A 211 -4.24 19.02 15.79
N GLN A 212 -5.42 19.17 15.20
CA GLN A 212 -6.12 20.46 15.13
C GLN A 212 -6.44 21.00 16.53
N GLY A 213 -6.96 20.15 17.43
CA GLY A 213 -7.18 20.53 18.82
C GLY A 213 -5.89 20.92 19.56
N MET A 214 -4.81 20.19 19.32
CA MET A 214 -3.50 20.53 19.89
C MET A 214 -2.97 21.88 19.37
N LEU A 215 -3.18 22.17 18.08
CA LEU A 215 -2.76 23.44 17.48
C LEU A 215 -3.54 24.63 18.04
N ASP A 216 -4.82 24.44 18.35
CA ASP A 216 -5.66 25.46 19.01
C ASP A 216 -5.22 25.73 20.47
N ASP A 217 -4.60 24.75 21.11
CA ASP A 217 -4.16 24.81 22.51
C ASP A 217 -2.70 25.31 22.70
N LEU A 218 -1.93 25.50 21.61
CA LEU A 218 -0.57 26.08 21.58
C LEU A 218 -0.56 27.62 21.68
#